data_AF-A0A9Q4MGC6-F1
#
_entry.id   AF-A0A9Q4MGC6-F1
#
_cell.length_a   1.000
_cell.length_b   1.000
_cell.length_c   1.000
_cell.angle_alpha   90.00
_cell.angle_beta   90.00
_cell.angle_gamma   90.00
#
_symmetry.space_group_name_H-M   'P 1'
#
loop_
_entity.id
_entity.type
_entity.pdbx_description
1 polymer ?
#
loop_
_entity_poly.entity_id
_entity_poly.type
_entity_poly.pdbx_seq_one_letter_code
_entity_poly.pdbx_strand_id
1 'polypeptide(L)'
;MTLTAEQANALLGSITTQEQLRDLINQLDIHSSGSITVLYSGYTANGVSNSQILQGMLHNGDTIRVIDTTEAVRFLNITPDDPHKNNALLRSHYYVDVLLHGYRWGFNQAMLSDV
;
A
#
# COMPACT_ATOMS: atom_id res chain seq x y z
N MET A 1 8.15 -18.17 -5.40
CA MET A 1 7.76 -17.43 -6.62
C MET A 1 7.07 -16.17 -6.14
N THR A 2 7.48 -15.00 -6.61
CA THR A 2 6.82 -13.72 -6.28
C THR A 2 5.84 -13.36 -7.39
N LEU A 3 4.71 -12.77 -7.01
CA LEU A 3 3.64 -12.36 -7.91
C LEU A 3 3.72 -10.86 -8.19
N THR A 4 3.48 -10.50 -9.44
CA THR A 4 3.13 -9.12 -9.82
C THR A 4 1.71 -8.79 -9.36
N ALA A 5 1.40 -7.48 -9.28
CA ALA A 5 0.04 -7.02 -8.99
C ALA A 5 -0.96 -7.51 -10.05
N GLU A 6 -0.57 -7.61 -11.34
CA GLU A 6 -1.44 -8.17 -12.37
C GLU A 6 -1.76 -9.66 -12.13
N GLN A 7 -0.74 -10.47 -11.80
CA GLN A 7 -0.94 -11.88 -11.50
C GLN A 7 -1.80 -12.07 -10.25
N ALA A 8 -1.56 -11.27 -9.20
CA ALA A 8 -2.38 -11.33 -7.99
C ALA A 8 -3.83 -10.92 -8.27
N ASN A 9 -4.06 -9.90 -9.10
CA ASN A 9 -5.40 -9.49 -9.51
C ASN A 9 -6.17 -10.59 -10.25
N ALA A 10 -5.49 -11.38 -11.08
CA ALA A 10 -6.11 -12.51 -11.77
C ALA A 10 -6.59 -13.62 -10.81
N LEU A 11 -5.96 -13.73 -9.63
CA LEU A 11 -6.30 -14.73 -8.62
C LEU A 11 -7.45 -14.29 -7.72
N LEU A 12 -7.78 -13.00 -7.65
CA LEU A 12 -8.81 -12.45 -6.76
C LEU A 12 -10.18 -13.14 -6.90
N GLY A 13 -10.55 -13.57 -8.12
CA GLY A 13 -11.83 -14.25 -8.36
C GLY A 13 -11.94 -15.64 -7.71
N SER A 14 -10.81 -16.23 -7.30
CA SER A 14 -10.75 -17.53 -6.61
C SER A 14 -10.65 -17.41 -5.08
N ILE A 15 -10.49 -16.19 -4.57
CA ILE A 15 -10.33 -15.93 -3.14
C ILE A 15 -11.70 -15.90 -2.48
N THR A 16 -11.87 -16.76 -1.48
CA THR A 16 -13.12 -16.96 -0.73
C THR A 16 -12.95 -16.81 0.79
N THR A 17 -11.71 -16.62 1.28
CA THR A 17 -11.44 -16.39 2.71
C THR A 17 -10.41 -15.28 2.94
N GLN A 18 -10.40 -14.75 4.16
CA GLN A 18 -9.41 -13.76 4.59
C GLN A 18 -7.99 -14.33 4.59
N GLU A 19 -7.83 -15.58 4.99
CA GLU A 19 -6.53 -16.27 5.00
C GLU A 19 -5.99 -16.42 3.58
N GLN A 20 -6.83 -16.81 2.62
CA GLN A 20 -6.45 -16.88 1.21
C GLN A 20 -6.01 -15.50 0.66
N LEU A 21 -6.68 -14.42 1.08
CA LEU A 21 -6.26 -13.07 0.70
C LEU A 21 -4.92 -12.68 1.32
N ARG A 22 -4.69 -13.01 2.60
CA ARG A 22 -3.40 -12.76 3.26
C ARG A 22 -2.27 -13.56 2.63
N ASP A 23 -2.52 -14.82 2.27
CA ASP A 23 -1.57 -15.68 1.58
C ASP A 23 -1.25 -15.17 0.18
N LEU A 24 -2.23 -14.62 -0.53
CA LEU A 24 -2.02 -13.95 -1.81
C LEU A 24 -1.12 -12.71 -1.63
N ILE A 25 -1.38 -11.88 -0.62
CA ILE A 25 -0.59 -10.67 -0.33
C ILE A 25 0.86 -11.05 0.01
N ASN A 26 1.08 -12.10 0.79
CA ASN A 26 2.42 -12.57 1.17
C ASN A 26 3.24 -13.09 -0.02
N GLN A 27 2.60 -13.37 -1.15
CA GLN A 27 3.28 -13.80 -2.38
C GLN A 27 3.63 -12.63 -3.30
N LEU A 28 3.16 -11.40 -3.03
CA LEU A 28 3.47 -10.24 -3.85
C LEU A 28 4.96 -9.93 -3.82
N ASP A 29 5.48 -9.47 -4.95
CA ASP A 29 6.86 -9.00 -5.01
C ASP A 29 7.03 -7.71 -4.21
N ILE A 30 7.90 -7.78 -3.21
CA ILE A 30 8.32 -6.66 -2.35
C ILE A 30 9.73 -6.16 -2.72
N HIS A 31 10.32 -6.67 -3.80
CA HIS A 31 11.62 -6.25 -4.24
C HIS A 31 11.57 -4.81 -4.77
N SER A 32 12.48 -3.98 -4.26
CA SER A 32 12.70 -2.63 -4.76
C SER A 32 14.20 -2.45 -4.97
N SER A 33 14.57 -1.99 -6.16
CA SER A 33 15.97 -1.79 -6.56
C SER A 33 16.48 -0.44 -6.07
N GLY A 34 17.75 -0.38 -5.68
CA GLY A 34 18.37 0.85 -5.19
C GLY A 34 19.55 0.55 -4.26
N SER A 35 20.48 1.48 -4.19
CA SER A 35 21.67 1.39 -3.33
C SER A 35 21.39 1.96 -1.92
N ILE A 36 20.35 2.78 -1.78
CA ILE A 36 19.99 3.42 -0.51
C ILE A 36 18.56 3.05 -0.16
N THR A 37 18.34 2.39 0.97
CA THR A 37 16.99 2.15 1.50
C THR A 37 16.50 3.37 2.23
N VAL A 38 15.31 3.87 1.87
CA VAL A 38 14.69 5.03 2.50
C VAL A 38 13.41 4.63 3.21
N LEU A 39 13.33 4.98 4.50
CA LEU A 39 12.15 4.78 5.34
C LEU A 39 11.60 6.14 5.72
N TYR A 40 10.31 6.35 5.51
CA TYR A 40 9.70 7.68 5.56
C TYR A 40 8.28 7.60 6.11
N SER A 41 7.83 8.71 6.68
CA SER A 41 6.47 8.89 7.16
C SER A 41 6.15 10.38 7.29
N GLY A 42 4.86 10.73 7.24
CA GLY A 42 4.38 12.08 7.54
C GLY A 42 4.89 13.16 6.59
N TYR A 43 4.92 14.39 7.11
CA TYR A 43 5.25 15.60 6.39
C TYR A 43 6.55 16.20 6.91
N THR A 44 7.25 16.92 6.06
CA THR A 44 8.33 17.82 6.48
C THR A 44 7.80 18.97 7.32
N ALA A 45 8.69 19.70 7.99
CA ALA A 45 8.35 20.88 8.79
C ALA A 45 7.58 21.96 8.00
N ASN A 46 7.73 22.00 6.67
CA ASN A 46 7.07 22.95 5.78
C ASN A 46 5.78 22.41 5.17
N GLY A 47 5.28 21.25 5.62
CA GLY A 47 4.02 20.66 5.15
C GLY A 47 4.11 19.89 3.83
N VAL A 48 5.31 19.71 3.25
CA VAL A 48 5.51 18.84 2.07
C VAL A 48 5.49 17.39 2.50
N SER A 49 4.71 16.54 1.81
CA SER A 49 4.67 15.11 2.09
C SER A 49 6.02 14.47 1.77
N ASN A 50 6.54 13.63 2.68
CA ASN A 50 7.78 12.91 2.41
C ASN A 50 7.66 11.98 1.19
N SER A 51 6.47 11.45 0.90
CA SER A 51 6.23 10.69 -0.34
C SER A 51 6.48 11.53 -1.58
N GLN A 52 6.08 12.81 -1.60
CA GLN A 52 6.31 13.70 -2.75
C GLN A 52 7.80 13.96 -2.98
N ILE A 53 8.59 14.08 -1.90
CA ILE A 53 10.04 14.24 -1.99
C ILE A 53 10.67 13.00 -2.64
N LEU A 54 10.26 11.80 -2.21
CA LEU A 54 10.78 10.56 -2.77
C LEU A 54 10.36 10.35 -4.23
N GLN A 55 9.15 10.75 -4.61
CA GLN A 55 8.75 10.77 -6.03
C GLN A 55 9.65 11.70 -6.85
N GLY A 56 10.03 12.86 -6.30
CA GLY A 56 11.00 13.76 -6.93
C GLY A 56 12.39 13.12 -7.08
N MET A 57 12.88 12.45 -6.05
CA MET A 57 14.17 11.71 -6.08
C MET A 57 14.15 10.62 -7.15
N LEU A 58 13.10 9.79 -7.20
CA LEU A 58 12.92 8.77 -8.23
C LEU A 58 12.85 9.39 -9.63
N HIS A 59 12.11 10.48 -9.81
CA HIS A 59 12.00 11.20 -11.08
C HIS A 59 13.36 11.74 -11.55
N ASN A 60 14.22 12.17 -10.62
CA ASN A 60 15.57 12.65 -10.90
C ASN A 60 16.57 11.52 -11.20
N GLY A 61 16.17 10.25 -11.07
CA GLY A 61 17.03 9.09 -11.31
C GLY A 61 17.86 8.67 -10.09
N ASP A 62 17.53 9.15 -8.89
CA ASP A 62 18.20 8.72 -7.67
C ASP A 62 18.00 7.22 -7.46
N THR A 63 19.09 6.53 -7.11
CA THR A 63 19.09 5.07 -6.95
C THR A 63 18.65 4.68 -5.52
N ILE A 64 17.38 4.98 -5.20
CA ILE A 64 16.79 4.71 -3.89
C ILE A 64 15.82 3.51 -3.93
N ARG A 65 15.85 2.73 -2.86
CA ARG A 65 14.91 1.65 -2.58
C ARG A 65 13.81 2.20 -1.67
N VAL A 66 12.60 2.28 -2.21
CA VAL A 66 11.39 2.69 -1.51
C VAL A 66 10.30 1.64 -1.68
N ILE A 67 9.46 1.45 -0.65
CA ILE A 67 8.43 0.41 -0.69
C ILE A 67 7.31 0.75 -1.68
N ASP A 68 7.05 2.04 -1.93
CA ASP A 68 5.98 2.49 -2.84
C ASP A 68 6.14 2.03 -4.29
N THR A 69 7.35 1.65 -4.71
CA THR A 69 7.61 1.15 -6.07
C THR A 69 7.42 -0.36 -6.21
N THR A 70 7.02 -1.05 -5.15
CA THR A 70 6.85 -2.51 -5.17
C THR A 70 5.50 -2.92 -5.76
N GLU A 71 5.46 -4.14 -6.29
CA GLU A 71 4.21 -4.75 -6.75
C GLU A 71 3.20 -4.92 -5.62
N ALA A 72 3.68 -5.14 -4.38
CA ALA A 72 2.84 -5.19 -3.21
C ALA A 72 2.09 -3.86 -2.96
N VAL A 73 2.77 -2.71 -3.03
CA VAL A 73 2.10 -1.41 -2.86
C VAL A 73 1.16 -1.12 -4.02
N ARG A 74 1.58 -1.40 -5.27
CA ARG A 74 0.72 -1.25 -6.45
C ARG A 74 -0.57 -2.07 -6.32
N PHE A 75 -0.45 -3.31 -5.84
CA PHE A 75 -1.60 -4.16 -5.57
C PHE A 75 -2.46 -3.57 -4.46
N LEU A 76 -1.90 -3.18 -3.31
CA LEU A 76 -2.65 -2.71 -2.14
C LEU A 76 -3.23 -1.29 -2.28
N ASN A 77 -2.87 -0.54 -3.32
CA ASN A 77 -3.32 0.83 -3.49
C ASN A 77 -4.83 0.94 -3.73
N ILE A 78 -5.58 1.33 -2.71
CA ILE A 78 -7.03 1.62 -2.80
C ILE A 78 -7.35 3.08 -2.49
N THR A 79 -6.34 3.95 -2.57
CA THR A 79 -6.47 5.36 -2.24
C THR A 79 -7.54 6.01 -3.12
N PRO A 80 -8.52 6.72 -2.54
CA PRO A 80 -9.47 7.51 -3.32
C PRO A 80 -8.74 8.47 -4.25
N ASP A 81 -9.28 8.66 -5.45
CA ASP A 81 -8.79 9.60 -6.46
C ASP A 81 -7.35 9.38 -7.00
N ASP A 82 -6.67 8.31 -6.58
CA ASP A 82 -5.42 7.88 -7.19
C ASP A 82 -5.67 7.22 -8.57
N PRO A 83 -5.05 7.70 -9.66
CA PRO A 83 -5.21 7.12 -11.00
C PRO A 83 -4.67 5.68 -11.10
N HIS A 84 -3.76 5.28 -10.21
CA HIS A 84 -3.14 3.95 -10.15
C HIS A 84 -3.80 3.03 -9.12
N LYS A 85 -4.96 3.41 -8.57
CA LYS A 85 -5.70 2.55 -7.63
C LYS A 85 -6.08 1.20 -8.24
N ASN A 86 -5.99 0.17 -7.43
CA ASN A 86 -6.38 -1.19 -7.78
C ASN A 86 -7.90 -1.37 -7.68
N ASN A 87 -8.58 -1.14 -8.80
CA ASN A 87 -10.03 -1.30 -8.90
C ASN A 87 -10.50 -2.76 -8.77
N ALA A 88 -9.68 -3.74 -9.18
CA ALA A 88 -10.05 -5.16 -9.10
C ALA A 88 -10.21 -5.57 -7.63
N LEU A 89 -9.27 -5.11 -6.83
CA LEU A 89 -9.21 -5.31 -5.40
C LEU A 89 -10.36 -4.64 -4.64
N LEU A 90 -10.62 -3.35 -4.94
CA LEU A 90 -11.72 -2.57 -4.37
C LEU A 90 -13.10 -3.23 -4.61
N ARG A 91 -13.27 -3.89 -5.76
CA ARG A 91 -14.50 -4.57 -6.15
C ARG A 91 -14.63 -5.98 -5.55
N SER A 92 -13.55 -6.53 -4.99
CA SER A 92 -13.61 -7.86 -4.37
C SER A 92 -14.41 -7.78 -3.06
N HIS A 93 -15.39 -8.68 -2.91
CA HIS A 93 -16.35 -8.67 -1.79
C HIS A 93 -15.65 -8.79 -0.42
N TYR A 94 -14.45 -9.38 -0.39
CA TYR A 94 -13.66 -9.62 0.83
C TYR A 94 -12.77 -8.45 1.25
N TYR A 95 -12.55 -7.45 0.38
CA TYR A 95 -11.70 -6.30 0.70
C TYR A 95 -12.26 -5.41 1.81
N VAL A 96 -13.59 -5.27 1.82
CA VAL A 96 -14.30 -4.45 2.80
C VAL A 96 -14.15 -5.04 4.21
N ASP A 97 -14.20 -6.36 4.36
CA ASP A 97 -14.12 -7.01 5.67
C ASP A 97 -12.69 -7.17 6.19
N VAL A 98 -11.69 -7.37 5.33
CA VAL A 98 -10.32 -7.65 5.80
C VAL A 98 -9.51 -6.39 6.08
N LEU A 99 -9.64 -5.35 5.25
CA LEU A 99 -8.80 -4.16 5.36
C LEU A 99 -9.52 -2.96 5.96
N LEU A 100 -10.78 -2.70 5.62
CA LEU A 100 -11.51 -1.57 6.20
C LEU A 100 -11.98 -1.84 7.64
N HIS A 101 -12.36 -3.08 7.99
CA HIS A 101 -12.74 -3.41 9.37
C HIS A 101 -11.54 -3.68 10.30
N GLY A 102 -10.36 -3.97 9.76
CA GLY A 102 -9.11 -4.05 10.53
C GLY A 102 -8.66 -2.69 11.11
N TYR A 103 -9.06 -1.58 10.49
CA TYR A 103 -8.79 -0.21 10.99
C TYR A 103 -9.74 0.25 12.10
N ARG A 104 -10.72 -0.57 12.52
CA ARG A 104 -11.62 -0.23 13.65
C ARG A 104 -11.02 -0.46 15.04
N TRP A 105 -9.73 -0.74 15.15
CA TRP A 105 -8.98 -0.71 16.40
C TRP A 105 -7.82 0.28 16.35
N GLY A 106 -8.07 1.48 16.88
CA GLY A 106 -7.06 2.19 17.67
C GLY A 106 -6.23 3.28 17.00
N PHE A 107 -6.85 4.41 16.65
CA PHE A 107 -6.33 5.72 17.06
C PHE A 107 -7.54 6.61 17.41
N ASN A 108 -7.78 6.76 18.71
CA ASN A 108 -8.81 7.63 19.27
C ASN A 108 -8.54 9.09 18.87
N GLN A 109 -9.41 9.69 18.06
CA GLN A 109 -9.61 11.16 18.02
C GLN A 109 -10.71 11.63 18.99
N ALA A 110 -11.18 10.77 19.89
CA ALA A 110 -12.23 11.11 20.87
C ALA A 110 -11.72 11.23 22.33
N MET A 111 -10.41 11.33 22.57
CA MET A 111 -9.84 11.44 23.93
C MET A 111 -8.83 12.60 24.09
N LEU A 112 -9.11 13.75 23.45
CA LEU A 112 -8.35 14.99 23.69
C LEU A 112 -9.26 16.21 23.97
N SER A 113 -10.48 15.98 24.49
CA SER A 113 -11.36 17.08 24.92
C SER A 113 -11.88 16.97 26.35
N ASP A 114 -11.37 16.04 27.18
CA ASP A 114 -11.71 15.99 28.61
C ASP A 114 -10.53 15.41 29.42
N VAL A 115 -9.47 16.22 29.61
CA VAL A 115 -8.70 16.45 30.86
C VAL A 115 -8.02 17.81 30.74
#